data_AF-A0A1C5NF43-F1
#
_entry.id   AF-A0A1C5NF43-F1
#
_cell.length_a   1.000
_cell.length_b   1.000
_cell.length_c   1.000
_cell.angle_alpha   90.00
_cell.angle_beta   90.00
_cell.angle_gamma   90.00
#
_symmetry.space_group_name_H-M   'P 1'
#
loop_
_entity.id
_entity.type
_entity.pdbx_description
1 polymer ?
#
loop_
_entity_poly.entity_id
_entity_poly.type
_entity_poly.pdbx_seq_one_letter_code
_entity_poly.pdbx_strand_id
1 'polypeptide(L)'
;MKTEEIILNNFILKYPIERLAPLDQILFLDIETTGLSADNSQLYLIGCAFYKEGNWQIRQWFAQSAEEEPELLKSFFTFAADYSFLIHYNGNSFDLPYLRKKLLQYQLPYDFSQFEGIDIYKRIHPYRGFLKLPNCKQKTVESFLNIRREDRYTGGELINVYKDYLSSHDFNLYHILLLHNSDDMKGMLEVLPILSYYDLFNNSLKARKVQANYYNDIHGILRKELMMKLIFASPLPVSVSAMARGCHFKGEEHEGTLIVPIYEEELKYFYANYKDYYYLPTEDTAIHKSIASFVDKEYREQASASNCYTRKFSSYLPQWEILAEPFFKRDYKSHDLFFELTDEIKKDRQLFSSYASHILNIMAVQP
;
A
#
# COMPACT_ATOMS: atom_id res chain seq x y z
N MET A 1 -8.73 24.94 -30.07
CA MET A 1 -8.78 23.84 -29.11
C MET A 1 -10.11 23.13 -29.28
N LYS A 2 -10.13 21.79 -29.19
CA LYS A 2 -11.37 21.01 -29.15
C LYS A 2 -11.66 20.53 -27.73
N THR A 3 -12.94 20.38 -27.42
CA THR A 3 -13.41 19.79 -26.17
C THR A 3 -14.37 18.67 -26.51
N GLU A 4 -14.11 17.48 -25.99
CA GLU A 4 -14.97 16.30 -26.13
C GLU A 4 -15.51 15.91 -24.77
N GLU A 5 -16.75 15.41 -24.76
CA GLU A 5 -17.41 14.90 -23.56
C GLU A 5 -17.99 13.51 -23.81
N ILE A 6 -17.76 12.61 -22.87
CA ILE A 6 -18.22 11.22 -22.91
C ILE A 6 -18.98 10.95 -21.62
N ILE A 7 -20.25 10.53 -21.73
CA ILE A 7 -21.05 10.10 -20.59
C ILE A 7 -20.89 8.58 -20.43
N LEU A 8 -20.38 8.14 -19.29
CA LEU A 8 -20.26 6.73 -18.92
C LEU A 8 -21.59 6.23 -18.34
N ASN A 9 -22.56 5.98 -19.23
CA ASN A 9 -23.90 5.53 -18.84
C ASN A 9 -23.87 4.27 -17.96
N ASN A 10 -24.57 4.32 -16.83
CA ASN A 10 -24.67 3.21 -15.86
C ASN A 10 -23.32 2.72 -15.30
N PHE A 11 -22.29 3.57 -15.30
CA PHE A 11 -21.00 3.21 -14.73
C PHE A 11 -21.03 3.28 -13.19
N ILE A 12 -20.70 2.17 -12.55
CA ILE A 12 -20.74 2.02 -11.09
C ILE A 12 -19.34 1.78 -10.58
N LEU A 13 -18.90 2.60 -9.62
CA LEU A 13 -17.63 2.40 -8.95
C LEU A 13 -17.67 1.16 -8.06
N LYS A 14 -16.61 0.37 -8.13
CA LYS A 14 -16.42 -0.84 -7.30
C LYS A 14 -15.58 -0.57 -6.05
N TYR A 15 -15.32 0.70 -5.74
CA TYR A 15 -14.62 1.15 -4.55
C TYR A 15 -15.28 2.44 -4.04
N PRO A 16 -15.54 2.57 -2.73
CA PRO A 16 -16.33 3.67 -2.17
C PRO A 16 -15.48 4.94 -1.97
N ILE A 17 -15.15 5.64 -3.06
CA ILE A 17 -14.37 6.89 -3.01
C ILE A 17 -15.11 8.04 -2.33
N GLU A 18 -16.42 7.93 -2.12
CA GLU A 18 -17.22 8.88 -1.34
C GLU A 18 -16.78 8.96 0.13
N ARG A 19 -16.00 7.98 0.61
CA ARG A 19 -15.34 8.02 1.92
C ARG A 19 -14.18 9.02 1.97
N LEU A 20 -13.65 9.43 0.81
CA LEU A 20 -12.54 10.35 0.68
C LEU A 20 -13.03 11.79 0.54
N ALA A 21 -14.01 12.02 -0.35
CA ALA A 21 -14.65 13.32 -0.59
C ALA A 21 -16.03 13.12 -1.26
N PRO A 22 -16.93 14.11 -1.24
CA PRO A 22 -18.17 14.07 -2.03
C PRO A 22 -17.88 13.81 -3.52
N LEU A 23 -18.69 12.97 -4.19
CA LEU A 23 -18.41 12.54 -5.57
C LEU A 23 -18.32 13.72 -6.56
N ASP A 24 -19.15 14.73 -6.37
CA ASP A 24 -19.19 15.98 -7.16
C ASP A 24 -18.03 16.94 -6.86
N GLN A 25 -17.18 16.61 -5.88
CA GLN A 25 -15.96 17.33 -5.53
C GLN A 25 -14.69 16.58 -5.96
N ILE A 26 -14.83 15.36 -6.49
CA ILE A 26 -13.72 14.52 -6.96
C ILE A 26 -13.50 14.72 -8.46
N LEU A 27 -12.24 14.96 -8.83
CA LEU A 27 -11.78 15.09 -10.20
C LEU A 27 -10.62 14.13 -10.46
N PHE A 28 -10.78 13.27 -11.46
CA PHE A 28 -9.70 12.43 -11.97
C PHE A 28 -8.91 13.20 -13.03
N LEU A 29 -7.59 13.03 -13.08
CA LEU A 29 -6.72 13.75 -13.99
C LEU A 29 -5.68 12.83 -14.63
N ASP A 30 -5.50 13.00 -15.94
CA ASP A 30 -4.41 12.44 -16.74
C ASP A 30 -4.06 13.40 -17.88
N ILE A 31 -2.78 13.45 -18.27
CA ILE A 31 -2.30 14.31 -19.35
C ILE A 31 -1.56 13.55 -20.43
N GLU A 32 -1.66 14.04 -21.66
CA GLU A 32 -0.84 13.57 -22.76
C GLU A 32 0.13 14.63 -23.26
N THR A 33 1.37 14.19 -23.47
CA THR A 33 2.48 15.09 -23.83
C THR A 33 3.32 14.51 -24.95
N THR A 34 4.01 15.36 -25.71
CA THR A 34 4.94 14.91 -26.77
C THR A 34 6.32 14.49 -26.23
N GLY A 35 6.45 14.31 -24.91
CA GLY A 35 7.69 13.88 -24.26
C GLY A 35 7.71 14.18 -22.77
N LEU A 36 8.64 13.57 -22.04
CA LEU A 36 8.63 13.55 -20.57
C LEU A 36 9.10 14.86 -19.89
N SER A 37 9.66 15.82 -20.64
CA SER A 37 10.16 17.09 -20.08
C SER A 37 9.35 18.26 -20.60
N ALA A 38 8.66 18.97 -19.70
CA ALA A 38 7.86 20.14 -20.02
C ALA A 38 8.64 21.26 -20.73
N ASP A 39 9.96 21.34 -20.54
CA ASP A 39 10.79 22.39 -21.14
C ASP A 39 10.90 22.23 -22.67
N ASN A 40 10.78 21.00 -23.17
CA ASN A 40 11.05 20.65 -24.58
C ASN A 40 9.93 19.84 -25.25
N SER A 41 8.81 19.61 -24.56
CA SER A 41 7.64 18.92 -25.11
C SER A 41 6.39 19.79 -24.97
N GLN A 42 5.31 19.35 -25.60
CA GLN A 42 4.01 20.01 -25.62
C GLN A 42 2.99 19.15 -24.90
N LEU A 43 2.20 19.77 -24.04
CA LEU A 43 0.93 19.24 -23.56
C LEU A 43 -0.11 19.38 -24.67
N TYR A 44 -0.63 18.26 -25.14
CA TYR A 44 -1.62 18.29 -26.22
C TYR A 44 -3.00 17.82 -25.78
N LEU A 45 -3.12 17.15 -24.64
CA LEU A 45 -4.41 16.74 -24.11
C LEU A 45 -4.39 16.77 -22.59
N ILE A 46 -5.46 17.30 -21.99
CA ILE A 46 -5.81 17.05 -20.58
C ILE A 46 -7.14 16.28 -20.57
N GLY A 47 -7.14 15.12 -19.92
CA GLY A 47 -8.32 14.32 -19.66
C GLY A 47 -8.76 14.48 -18.21
N CYS A 48 -10.06 14.55 -17.99
CA CYS A 48 -10.65 14.54 -16.66
C CYS A 48 -11.84 13.61 -16.60
N ALA A 49 -11.99 12.86 -15.50
CA ALA A 49 -13.23 12.17 -15.17
C ALA A 49 -13.87 12.76 -13.91
N PHE A 50 -15.17 12.98 -13.92
CA PHE A 50 -15.90 13.65 -12.82
C PHE A 50 -17.33 13.13 -12.72
N TYR A 51 -17.96 13.31 -11.55
CA TYR A 51 -19.33 12.91 -11.32
C TYR A 51 -20.28 14.10 -11.41
N LYS A 52 -21.24 14.04 -12.33
CA LYS A 52 -22.23 15.10 -12.53
C LYS A 52 -23.56 14.51 -13.01
N GLU A 53 -24.67 15.04 -12.46
CA GLU A 53 -26.03 14.66 -12.86
C GLU A 53 -26.26 13.13 -12.82
N GLY A 54 -25.75 12.49 -11.77
CA GLY A 54 -25.93 11.05 -11.55
C GLY A 54 -24.97 10.15 -12.34
N ASN A 55 -24.13 10.69 -13.21
CA ASN A 55 -23.27 9.92 -14.11
C ASN A 55 -21.80 10.31 -14.00
N TRP A 56 -20.92 9.34 -14.24
CA TRP A 56 -19.51 9.62 -14.52
C TRP A 56 -19.37 10.14 -15.94
N GLN A 57 -18.60 11.21 -16.09
CA GLN A 57 -18.34 11.85 -17.36
C GLN A 57 -16.84 12.01 -17.55
N ILE A 58 -16.37 11.87 -18.79
CA ILE A 58 -15.00 12.20 -19.18
C ILE A 58 -15.07 13.46 -20.03
N ARG A 59 -14.22 14.44 -19.71
CA ARG A 59 -13.99 15.62 -20.55
C ARG A 59 -12.54 15.66 -20.97
N GLN A 60 -12.31 15.91 -22.25
CA GLN A 60 -10.97 15.99 -22.84
C GLN A 60 -10.81 17.34 -23.52
N TRP A 61 -9.80 18.10 -23.13
CA TRP A 61 -9.36 19.29 -23.87
C TRP A 61 -8.18 18.90 -24.75
N PHE A 62 -8.30 19.10 -26.05
CA PHE A 62 -7.30 18.71 -27.03
C PHE A 62 -6.80 19.94 -27.80
N ALA A 63 -5.48 20.13 -27.77
CA ALA A 63 -4.80 21.15 -28.56
C ALA A 63 -4.62 20.65 -29.99
N GLN A 64 -5.15 21.39 -30.95
CA GLN A 64 -5.00 21.10 -32.38
C GLN A 64 -3.75 21.75 -32.98
N SER A 65 -3.09 22.62 -32.23
CA SER A 65 -1.80 23.21 -32.57
C SER A 65 -1.00 23.52 -31.30
N ALA A 66 0.30 23.72 -31.45
CA ALA A 66 1.21 24.01 -30.34
C ALA A 66 0.83 25.29 -29.58
N GLU A 67 0.25 26.26 -30.28
CA GLU A 67 -0.11 27.58 -29.76
C GLU A 67 -1.34 27.53 -28.83
N GLU A 68 -2.07 26.41 -28.81
CA GLU A 68 -3.28 26.23 -28.01
C GLU A 68 -2.99 25.72 -26.58
N GLU A 69 -1.74 25.37 -26.27
CA GLU A 69 -1.32 24.87 -24.95
C GLU A 69 -1.72 25.80 -23.77
N PRO A 70 -1.59 27.15 -23.86
CA PRO A 70 -2.05 28.05 -22.80
C PRO A 70 -3.57 28.06 -22.61
N GLU A 71 -4.34 27.92 -23.70
CA GLU A 71 -5.80 27.91 -23.65
C GLU A 71 -6.32 26.60 -23.04
N LEU A 72 -5.65 25.50 -23.35
CA LEU A 72 -5.89 24.19 -22.77
C LEU A 72 -5.66 24.19 -21.25
N LEU A 73 -4.58 24.81 -20.77
CA LEU A 73 -4.32 24.98 -19.32
C LEU A 73 -5.40 25.85 -18.65
N LYS A 74 -5.74 27.01 -19.23
CA LYS A 74 -6.78 27.89 -18.68
C LYS A 74 -8.13 27.20 -18.60
N SER A 75 -8.50 26.45 -19.63
CA SER A 75 -9.76 25.71 -19.70
C SER A 75 -9.83 24.64 -18.62
N PHE A 76 -8.75 23.87 -18.43
CA PHE A 76 -8.67 22.89 -17.34
C PHE A 76 -8.79 23.56 -15.97
N PHE A 77 -7.98 24.57 -15.65
CA PHE A 77 -8.00 25.18 -14.31
C PHE A 77 -9.30 25.92 -14.01
N THR A 78 -9.94 26.53 -15.01
CA THR A 78 -11.27 27.13 -14.86
C THR A 78 -12.31 26.08 -14.51
N PHE A 79 -12.26 24.90 -15.15
CA PHE A 79 -13.16 23.80 -14.83
C PHE A 79 -12.84 23.15 -13.48
N ALA A 80 -11.57 22.95 -13.17
CA ALA A 80 -11.11 22.29 -11.97
C ALA A 80 -11.40 23.10 -10.69
N ALA A 81 -11.68 24.40 -10.82
CA ALA A 81 -11.99 25.30 -9.70
C ALA A 81 -13.24 24.90 -8.88
N ASP A 82 -14.16 24.11 -9.46
CA ASP A 82 -15.36 23.61 -8.76
C ASP A 82 -15.09 22.36 -7.91
N TYR A 83 -13.87 21.82 -7.96
CA TYR A 83 -13.46 20.58 -7.30
C TYR A 83 -12.40 20.84 -6.23
N SER A 84 -12.31 19.96 -5.25
CA SER A 84 -11.37 20.07 -4.14
C SER A 84 -10.50 18.82 -3.95
N PHE A 85 -10.79 17.73 -4.68
CA PHE A 85 -10.10 16.46 -4.50
C PHE A 85 -9.64 15.85 -5.83
N LEU A 86 -8.33 15.74 -6.04
CA LEU A 86 -7.73 15.15 -7.23
C LEU A 86 -7.40 13.67 -7.03
N ILE A 87 -7.78 12.84 -7.99
CA ILE A 87 -7.36 11.44 -8.09
C ILE A 87 -6.57 11.28 -9.39
N HIS A 88 -5.37 10.70 -9.31
CA HIS A 88 -4.55 10.50 -10.48
C HIS A 88 -3.68 9.25 -10.34
N TYR A 89 -3.10 8.80 -11.46
CA TYR A 89 -2.25 7.62 -11.49
C TYR A 89 -0.79 8.01 -11.73
N ASN A 90 0.03 8.03 -10.68
CA ASN A 90 1.43 8.50 -10.73
C ASN A 90 1.61 9.99 -11.09
N GLY A 91 0.54 10.78 -11.08
CA GLY A 91 0.58 12.23 -11.35
C GLY A 91 1.43 13.07 -10.42
N ASN A 92 1.74 12.60 -9.20
CA ASN A 92 2.70 13.30 -8.34
C ASN A 92 4.11 13.32 -8.94
N SER A 93 4.46 12.27 -9.69
CA SER A 93 5.78 12.09 -10.27
C SER A 93 5.89 12.70 -11.66
N PHE A 94 4.76 12.89 -12.35
CA PHE A 94 4.73 13.31 -13.76
C PHE A 94 3.76 14.47 -14.02
N ASP A 95 2.46 14.21 -14.01
CA ASP A 95 1.41 15.13 -14.46
C ASP A 95 1.44 16.49 -13.75
N LEU A 96 1.42 16.49 -12.41
CA LEU A 96 1.37 17.72 -11.63
C LEU A 96 2.67 18.55 -11.75
N PRO A 97 3.88 17.95 -11.63
CA PRO A 97 5.12 18.65 -11.95
C PRO A 97 5.17 19.22 -13.37
N TYR A 98 4.67 18.46 -14.36
CA TYR A 98 4.64 18.89 -15.76
C TYR A 98 3.74 20.12 -15.94
N LEU A 99 2.50 20.05 -15.46
CA LEU A 99 1.54 21.15 -15.52
C LEU A 99 2.04 22.39 -14.77
N ARG A 100 2.66 22.24 -13.59
CA ARG A 100 3.28 23.36 -12.85
C ARG A 100 4.36 24.06 -13.67
N LYS A 101 5.23 23.32 -14.35
CA LYS A 101 6.25 23.91 -15.23
C LYS A 101 5.62 24.69 -16.39
N LYS A 102 4.57 24.14 -17.01
CA LYS A 102 3.85 24.84 -18.09
C LYS A 102 3.13 26.10 -17.62
N LEU A 103 2.52 26.08 -16.44
CA LEU A 103 1.95 27.26 -15.81
C LEU A 103 2.99 28.37 -15.61
N LEU A 104 4.19 28.02 -15.12
CA LEU A 104 5.30 28.97 -14.99
C LEU A 104 5.79 29.49 -16.33
N GLN A 105 5.96 28.62 -17.33
CA GLN A 105 6.38 28.98 -18.69
C GLN A 105 5.44 30.01 -19.31
N TYR A 106 4.13 29.84 -19.14
CA TYR A 106 3.10 30.72 -19.70
C TYR A 106 2.64 31.83 -18.75
N GLN A 107 3.26 31.95 -17.57
CA GLN A 107 2.93 32.96 -16.55
C GLN A 107 1.44 32.96 -16.17
N LEU A 108 0.84 31.77 -16.07
CA LEU A 108 -0.56 31.59 -15.71
C LEU A 108 -0.73 31.55 -14.18
N PRO A 109 -1.70 32.29 -13.60
CA PRO A 109 -1.83 32.46 -12.15
C PRO A 109 -2.62 31.32 -11.48
N TYR A 110 -2.36 30.07 -11.89
CA TYR A 110 -3.01 28.89 -11.33
C TYR A 110 -2.00 28.02 -10.59
N ASP A 111 -2.50 27.25 -9.63
CA ASP A 111 -1.74 26.23 -8.94
C ASP A 111 -2.67 25.09 -8.47
N PHE A 112 -2.08 24.09 -7.82
CA PHE A 112 -2.80 22.93 -7.29
C PHE A 112 -3.05 23.03 -5.77
N SER A 113 -2.88 24.20 -5.15
CA SER A 113 -2.88 24.35 -3.69
C SER A 113 -4.24 24.06 -3.04
N GLN A 114 -5.34 24.25 -3.79
CA GLN A 114 -6.69 23.94 -3.33
C GLN A 114 -7.02 22.45 -3.30
N PHE A 115 -6.24 21.61 -4.00
CA PHE A 115 -6.55 20.21 -4.15
C PHE A 115 -5.86 19.37 -3.09
N GLU A 116 -6.66 18.66 -2.30
CA GLU A 116 -6.21 17.41 -1.69
C GLU A 116 -6.27 16.29 -2.73
N GLY A 117 -5.75 15.11 -2.42
CA GLY A 117 -5.84 14.04 -3.40
C GLY A 117 -5.06 12.78 -3.10
N ILE A 118 -5.19 11.85 -4.04
CA ILE A 118 -4.58 10.53 -3.94
C ILE A 118 -3.85 10.21 -5.25
N ASP A 119 -2.68 9.63 -5.07
CA ASP A 119 -1.95 8.99 -6.15
C ASP A 119 -2.11 7.49 -6.02
N ILE A 120 -2.89 6.89 -6.93
CA ILE A 120 -3.20 5.46 -6.90
C ILE A 120 -1.90 4.65 -6.96
N TYR A 121 -0.95 5.04 -7.82
CA TYR A 121 0.33 4.36 -7.96
C TYR A 121 1.08 4.33 -6.63
N LYS A 122 1.22 5.49 -5.96
CA LYS A 122 1.98 5.58 -4.71
C LYS A 122 1.34 4.79 -3.58
N ARG A 123 0.01 4.69 -3.54
CA ARG A 123 -0.69 3.87 -2.53
C ARG A 123 -0.45 2.38 -2.71
N ILE A 124 -0.37 1.90 -3.94
CA ILE A 124 -0.23 0.46 -4.21
C ILE A 124 1.22 0.00 -4.30
N HIS A 125 2.15 0.89 -4.67
CA HIS A 125 3.54 0.56 -4.93
C HIS A 125 4.24 -0.18 -3.78
N PRO A 126 4.08 0.22 -2.50
CA PRO A 126 4.68 -0.51 -1.37
C PRO A 126 4.25 -1.98 -1.27
N TYR A 127 3.08 -2.32 -1.82
CA TYR A 127 2.48 -3.66 -1.75
C TYR A 127 2.71 -4.48 -3.03
N ARG A 128 3.49 -3.98 -3.99
CA ARG A 128 3.77 -4.66 -5.27
C ARG A 128 4.25 -6.11 -5.07
N GLY A 129 5.18 -6.33 -4.14
CA GLY A 129 5.72 -7.66 -3.84
C GLY A 129 4.68 -8.59 -3.24
N PHE A 130 3.87 -8.08 -2.30
CA PHE A 130 2.75 -8.81 -1.70
C PHE A 130 1.70 -9.24 -2.74
N LEU A 131 1.39 -8.35 -3.69
CA LEU A 131 0.45 -8.58 -4.78
C LEU A 131 1.06 -9.37 -5.95
N LYS A 132 2.38 -9.66 -5.92
CA LYS A 132 3.13 -10.34 -7.00
C LYS A 132 3.00 -9.63 -8.35
N LEU A 133 2.91 -8.31 -8.34
CA LEU A 133 2.77 -7.51 -9.56
C LEU A 133 4.16 -7.27 -10.21
N PRO A 134 4.32 -7.51 -11.52
CA PRO A 134 5.60 -7.26 -12.20
C PRO A 134 5.97 -5.78 -12.21
N ASN A 135 4.99 -4.88 -12.18
CA ASN A 135 5.12 -3.45 -11.95
C ASN A 135 3.75 -2.88 -11.56
N CYS A 136 3.69 -1.61 -11.18
CA CYS A 136 2.44 -0.93 -10.81
C CYS A 136 1.96 0.03 -11.91
N LYS A 137 2.26 -0.20 -13.19
CA LYS A 137 1.64 0.59 -14.27
C LYS A 137 0.15 0.30 -14.33
N GLN A 138 -0.65 1.28 -14.73
CA GLN A 138 -2.11 1.14 -14.79
C GLN A 138 -2.53 -0.10 -15.60
N LYS A 139 -2.01 -0.30 -16.82
CA LYS A 139 -2.24 -1.50 -17.65
C LYS A 139 -1.96 -2.83 -16.93
N THR A 140 -0.98 -2.87 -16.02
CA THR A 140 -0.68 -4.07 -15.22
C THR A 140 -1.72 -4.29 -14.12
N VAL A 141 -2.18 -3.21 -13.48
CA VAL A 141 -3.24 -3.27 -12.46
C VAL A 141 -4.60 -3.62 -13.08
N GLU A 142 -4.92 -3.04 -14.24
CA GLU A 142 -6.11 -3.38 -15.03
C GLU A 142 -6.14 -4.88 -15.34
N SER A 143 -5.02 -5.41 -15.85
CA SER A 143 -4.89 -6.85 -16.14
C SER A 143 -5.05 -7.70 -14.88
N PHE A 144 -4.46 -7.28 -13.76
CA PHE A 144 -4.60 -7.96 -12.47
C PHE A 144 -6.08 -8.01 -12.02
N LEU A 145 -6.84 -6.95 -12.27
CA LEU A 145 -8.28 -6.86 -11.95
C LEU A 145 -9.19 -7.44 -13.06
N ASN A 146 -8.63 -8.09 -14.09
CA ASN A 146 -9.34 -8.62 -15.26
C ASN A 146 -10.13 -7.57 -16.06
N ILE A 147 -9.66 -6.32 -16.07
CA ILE A 147 -10.20 -5.23 -16.89
C ILE A 147 -9.63 -5.36 -18.30
N ARG A 148 -10.49 -5.18 -19.32
CA ARG A 148 -10.12 -5.26 -20.74
C ARG A 148 -10.11 -3.86 -21.34
N ARG A 149 -9.03 -3.50 -22.03
CA ARG A 149 -8.92 -2.26 -22.80
C ARG A 149 -9.19 -2.50 -24.28
N GLU A 150 -9.61 -1.45 -24.98
CA GLU A 150 -9.69 -1.43 -26.44
C GLU A 150 -8.41 -0.85 -27.05
N ASP A 151 -7.81 0.15 -26.38
CA ASP A 151 -6.57 0.80 -26.79
C ASP A 151 -5.37 -0.16 -26.86
N ARG A 152 -4.67 -0.08 -28.00
CA ARG A 152 -3.49 -0.89 -28.32
C ARG A 152 -2.20 -0.10 -28.30
N TYR A 153 -2.25 1.23 -28.24
CA TYR A 153 -1.08 2.08 -28.31
C TYR A 153 -0.44 2.28 -26.94
N THR A 154 0.85 2.59 -26.96
CA THR A 154 1.59 3.11 -25.82
C THR A 154 1.68 4.63 -25.95
N GLY A 155 1.74 5.36 -24.82
CA GLY A 155 1.90 6.82 -24.86
C GLY A 155 3.11 7.29 -25.68
N GLY A 156 4.19 6.49 -25.73
CA GLY A 156 5.36 6.77 -26.58
C GLY A 156 5.07 6.72 -28.08
N GLU A 157 4.19 5.82 -28.52
CA GLU A 157 3.76 5.74 -29.93
C GLU A 157 2.85 6.92 -30.31
N LEU A 158 2.02 7.39 -29.38
CA LEU A 158 1.10 8.51 -29.60
C LEU A 158 1.80 9.84 -29.86
N ILE A 159 3.05 10.00 -29.42
CA ILE A 159 3.85 11.19 -29.74
C ILE A 159 3.95 11.38 -31.26
N ASN A 160 4.18 10.31 -32.02
CA ASN A 160 4.26 10.39 -33.48
C ASN A 160 2.87 10.54 -34.11
N VAL A 161 1.85 9.88 -33.55
CA VAL A 161 0.46 10.05 -33.99
C VAL A 161 0.01 11.52 -33.88
N TYR A 162 0.36 12.21 -32.79
CA TYR A 162 0.06 13.63 -32.64
C TYR A 162 0.82 14.52 -33.63
N LYS A 163 2.10 14.24 -33.89
CA LYS A 163 2.87 14.98 -34.90
C LYS A 163 2.29 14.82 -36.32
N ASP A 164 1.89 13.60 -36.66
CA ASP A 164 1.24 13.31 -37.94
C ASP A 164 -0.13 14.00 -38.02
N TYR A 165 -0.87 14.04 -36.92
CA TYR A 165 -2.12 14.79 -36.82
C TYR A 165 -1.91 16.29 -37.03
N LEU A 166 -0.91 16.93 -36.43
CA LEU A 166 -0.63 18.36 -36.63
C LEU A 166 -0.38 18.73 -38.09
N SER A 167 0.13 17.78 -38.88
CA SER A 167 0.40 18.00 -40.31
C SER A 167 -0.82 17.68 -41.18
N SER A 168 -1.51 16.56 -40.90
CA SER A 168 -2.58 16.02 -41.75
C SER A 168 -3.99 16.48 -41.35
N HIS A 169 -4.19 16.79 -40.08
CA HIS A 169 -5.48 16.96 -39.42
C HIS A 169 -6.44 15.77 -39.65
N ASP A 170 -5.87 14.56 -39.82
CA ASP A 170 -6.63 13.35 -40.08
C ASP A 170 -7.54 12.99 -38.87
N PHE A 171 -8.82 12.76 -39.17
CA PHE A 171 -9.83 12.47 -38.17
C PHE A 171 -9.59 11.14 -37.43
N ASN A 172 -9.00 10.13 -38.07
CA ASN A 172 -8.68 8.86 -37.43
C ASN A 172 -7.54 9.03 -36.42
N LEU A 173 -6.52 9.82 -36.74
CA LEU A 173 -5.43 10.12 -35.80
C LEU A 173 -5.96 10.87 -34.57
N TYR A 174 -6.84 11.86 -34.79
CA TYR A 174 -7.57 12.55 -33.72
C TYR A 174 -8.34 11.57 -32.82
N HIS A 175 -9.10 10.67 -33.43
CA HIS A 175 -9.88 9.67 -32.70
C HIS A 175 -8.99 8.73 -31.88
N ILE A 176 -7.85 8.27 -32.42
CA ILE A 176 -6.89 7.41 -31.70
C ILE A 176 -6.32 8.12 -30.46
N LEU A 177 -5.94 9.39 -30.58
CA LEU A 177 -5.38 10.18 -29.47
C LEU A 177 -6.39 10.35 -28.33
N LEU A 178 -7.65 10.67 -28.66
CA LEU A 178 -8.71 10.78 -27.66
C LEU A 178 -9.10 9.43 -27.06
N LEU A 179 -9.13 8.37 -27.87
CA LEU A 179 -9.46 7.02 -27.41
C LEU A 179 -8.48 6.56 -26.34
N HIS A 180 -7.18 6.80 -26.51
CA HIS A 180 -6.17 6.41 -25.52
C HIS A 180 -6.42 7.05 -24.16
N ASN A 181 -6.51 8.37 -24.11
CA ASN A 181 -6.72 9.08 -22.85
C ASN A 181 -8.10 8.78 -22.24
N SER A 182 -9.15 8.61 -23.04
CA SER A 182 -10.47 8.22 -22.51
C SER A 182 -10.47 6.80 -21.95
N ASP A 183 -9.74 5.86 -22.56
CA ASP A 183 -9.48 4.53 -22.00
C ASP A 183 -8.67 4.59 -20.71
N ASP A 184 -7.65 5.46 -20.61
CA ASP A 184 -6.90 5.65 -19.36
C ASP A 184 -7.75 6.28 -18.26
N MET A 185 -8.61 7.25 -18.59
CA MET A 185 -9.55 7.85 -17.64
C MET A 185 -10.58 6.84 -17.12
N LYS A 186 -11.21 6.10 -18.02
CA LYS A 186 -12.14 5.03 -17.65
C LYS A 186 -11.42 3.94 -16.85
N GLY A 187 -10.25 3.52 -17.31
CA GLY A 187 -9.41 2.55 -16.63
C GLY A 187 -9.06 2.99 -15.21
N MET A 188 -8.78 4.28 -14.99
CA MET A 188 -8.47 4.84 -13.68
C MET A 188 -9.66 4.70 -12.71
N LEU A 189 -10.89 4.88 -13.19
CA LEU A 189 -12.09 4.61 -12.41
C LEU A 189 -12.26 3.10 -12.12
N GLU A 190 -12.02 2.26 -13.12
CA GLU A 190 -12.18 0.80 -13.01
C GLU A 190 -11.14 0.16 -12.08
N VAL A 191 -9.93 0.72 -11.98
CA VAL A 191 -8.86 0.18 -11.12
C VAL A 191 -9.00 0.56 -9.65
N LEU A 192 -9.90 1.46 -9.26
CA LEU A 192 -10.07 1.87 -7.86
C LEU A 192 -10.17 0.71 -6.84
N PRO A 193 -10.74 -0.47 -7.14
CA PRO A 193 -10.71 -1.62 -6.22
C PRO A 193 -9.31 -2.06 -5.79
N ILE A 194 -8.24 -1.70 -6.51
CA ILE A 194 -6.85 -1.92 -6.07
C ILE A 194 -6.56 -1.22 -4.73
N LEU A 195 -7.30 -0.17 -4.38
CA LEU A 195 -7.16 0.54 -3.11
C LEU A 195 -7.66 -0.31 -1.92
N SER A 196 -8.46 -1.36 -2.13
CA SER A 196 -8.79 -2.32 -1.07
C SER A 196 -7.57 -3.01 -0.47
N TYR A 197 -6.47 -3.13 -1.23
CA TYR A 197 -5.21 -3.66 -0.68
C TYR A 197 -4.49 -2.62 0.17
N TYR A 198 -4.58 -1.33 -0.16
CA TYR A 198 -4.12 -0.28 0.76
C TYR A 198 -4.92 -0.33 2.06
N ASP A 199 -6.24 -0.48 1.98
CA ASP A 199 -7.12 -0.60 3.15
C ASP A 199 -6.75 -1.81 4.03
N LEU A 200 -6.34 -2.94 3.44
CA LEU A 200 -5.94 -4.15 4.18
C LEU A 200 -4.81 -3.88 5.19
N PHE A 201 -3.88 -2.98 4.85
CA PHE A 201 -2.71 -2.67 5.69
C PHE A 201 -2.89 -1.44 6.57
N ASN A 202 -3.75 -0.49 6.15
CA ASN A 202 -3.88 0.82 6.79
C ASN A 202 -5.18 0.99 7.59
N ASN A 203 -6.17 0.11 7.43
CA ASN A 203 -7.38 0.10 8.25
C ASN A 203 -7.32 -0.98 9.33
N SER A 204 -8.12 -0.80 10.39
CA SER A 204 -8.24 -1.81 11.44
C SER A 204 -8.87 -3.10 10.89
N LEU A 205 -8.22 -4.23 11.15
CA LEU A 205 -8.75 -5.57 10.87
C LEU A 205 -9.19 -6.26 12.15
N LYS A 206 -10.08 -7.24 12.02
CA LYS A 206 -10.63 -7.97 13.17
C LYS A 206 -10.29 -9.44 13.10
N ALA A 207 -9.64 -9.97 14.14
CA ALA A 207 -9.43 -11.40 14.32
C ALA A 207 -10.73 -12.06 14.86
N ARG A 208 -11.55 -12.60 13.97
CA ARG A 208 -12.85 -13.25 14.30
C ARG A 208 -12.65 -14.55 15.07
N LYS A 209 -11.66 -15.34 14.66
CA LYS A 209 -11.34 -16.64 15.25
C LYS A 209 -9.84 -16.79 15.33
N VAL A 210 -9.35 -17.23 16.47
CA VAL A 210 -7.93 -17.53 16.71
C VAL A 210 -7.86 -18.93 17.28
N GLN A 211 -7.07 -19.80 16.66
CA GLN A 211 -6.92 -21.19 17.10
C GLN A 211 -5.49 -21.67 16.84
N ALA A 212 -5.01 -22.59 17.66
CA ALA A 212 -3.78 -23.32 17.37
C ALA A 212 -4.09 -24.54 16.50
N ASN A 213 -3.25 -24.79 15.50
CA ASN A 213 -3.23 -26.03 14.73
C ASN A 213 -1.91 -26.76 14.93
N TYR A 214 -1.92 -28.06 14.65
CA TYR A 214 -0.76 -28.95 14.74
C TYR A 214 -0.58 -29.67 13.42
N TYR A 215 0.66 -29.78 12.94
CA TYR A 215 0.99 -30.50 11.72
C TYR A 215 2.39 -31.12 11.83
N ASN A 216 2.67 -32.16 11.04
CA ASN A 216 4.02 -32.70 10.92
C ASN A 216 4.70 -32.02 9.72
N ASP A 217 5.91 -31.49 9.92
CA ASP A 217 6.71 -30.97 8.81
C ASP A 217 7.24 -32.11 7.90
N ILE A 218 7.98 -31.75 6.86
CA ILE A 218 8.52 -32.71 5.88
C ILE A 218 9.47 -33.75 6.49
N HIS A 219 9.99 -33.48 7.70
CA HIS A 219 10.86 -34.38 8.45
C HIS A 219 10.09 -35.16 9.53
N GLY A 220 8.77 -35.04 9.58
CA GLY A 220 7.92 -35.68 10.58
C GLY A 220 7.96 -35.01 11.95
N ILE A 221 8.52 -33.81 12.07
CA ILE A 221 8.58 -33.09 13.34
C ILE A 221 7.23 -32.40 13.56
N LEU A 222 6.64 -32.62 14.73
CA LEU A 222 5.42 -31.95 15.14
C LEU A 222 5.67 -30.44 15.27
N ARG A 223 4.91 -29.65 14.54
CA ARG A 223 4.91 -28.19 14.56
C ARG A 223 3.55 -27.68 14.99
N LYS A 224 3.57 -26.47 15.55
CA LYS A 224 2.39 -25.77 16.02
C LYS A 224 2.33 -24.40 15.37
N GLU A 225 1.12 -24.00 14.99
CA GLU A 225 0.88 -22.72 14.33
C GLU A 225 -0.38 -22.07 14.89
N LEU A 226 -0.41 -20.75 14.90
CA LEU A 226 -1.57 -19.94 15.18
C LEU A 226 -2.27 -19.62 13.87
N MET A 227 -3.52 -20.06 13.75
CA MET A 227 -4.40 -19.71 12.64
C MET A 227 -5.40 -18.64 13.09
N MET A 228 -5.35 -17.49 12.43
CA MET A 228 -6.25 -16.37 12.65
C MET A 228 -7.16 -16.18 11.43
N LYS A 229 -8.47 -16.24 11.65
CA LYS A 229 -9.48 -15.83 10.65
C LYS A 229 -9.75 -14.34 10.81
N LEU A 230 -9.45 -13.59 9.77
CA LEU A 230 -9.52 -12.14 9.72
C LEU A 230 -10.73 -11.69 8.93
N ILE A 231 -11.32 -10.56 9.33
CA ILE A 231 -12.33 -9.84 8.56
C ILE A 231 -11.79 -8.46 8.22
N PHE A 232 -11.98 -8.03 6.97
CA PHE A 232 -11.53 -6.75 6.42
C PHE A 232 -12.72 -5.84 6.11
N ALA A 233 -12.51 -4.52 6.24
CA ALA A 233 -13.53 -3.53 5.95
C ALA A 233 -13.87 -3.42 4.45
N SER A 234 -12.86 -3.56 3.59
CA SER A 234 -12.98 -3.47 2.13
C SER A 234 -12.79 -4.86 1.51
N PRO A 235 -13.61 -5.24 0.51
CA PRO A 235 -13.45 -6.53 -0.16
C PRO A 235 -12.21 -6.53 -1.04
N LEU A 236 -11.43 -7.61 -0.98
CA LEU A 236 -10.30 -7.84 -1.87
C LEU A 236 -10.84 -8.28 -3.25
N PRO A 237 -10.60 -7.51 -4.33
CA PRO A 237 -11.18 -7.79 -5.64
C PRO A 237 -10.59 -9.03 -6.32
N VAL A 238 -9.42 -9.50 -5.87
CA VAL A 238 -8.75 -10.70 -6.35
C VAL A 238 -8.17 -11.43 -5.15
N SER A 239 -8.30 -12.76 -5.10
CA SER A 239 -7.69 -13.53 -4.01
C SER A 239 -6.17 -13.39 -4.04
N VAL A 240 -5.57 -13.13 -2.88
CA VAL A 240 -4.13 -12.96 -2.73
C VAL A 240 -3.54 -13.95 -1.74
N SER A 241 -2.29 -14.35 -1.98
CA SER A 241 -1.54 -15.19 -1.05
C SER A 241 -0.09 -14.71 -0.95
N ALA A 242 0.39 -14.59 0.28
CA ALA A 242 1.75 -14.16 0.58
C ALA A 242 2.38 -15.07 1.63
N MET A 243 3.69 -15.29 1.49
CA MET A 243 4.50 -16.01 2.47
C MET A 243 5.75 -15.20 2.74
N ALA A 244 5.99 -14.89 4.02
CA ALA A 244 7.17 -14.16 4.45
C ALA A 244 7.44 -14.45 5.92
N ARG A 245 8.71 -14.59 6.31
CA ARG A 245 9.14 -14.79 7.71
C ARG A 245 8.44 -15.97 8.40
N GLY A 246 8.20 -17.05 7.67
CA GLY A 246 7.46 -18.23 8.16
C GLY A 246 5.95 -18.02 8.35
N CYS A 247 5.43 -16.82 8.09
CA CYS A 247 4.02 -16.51 8.14
C CYS A 247 3.37 -16.70 6.76
N HIS A 248 2.12 -17.15 6.75
CA HIS A 248 1.36 -17.38 5.53
C HIS A 248 0.04 -16.62 5.60
N PHE A 249 -0.28 -15.88 4.55
CA PHE A 249 -1.55 -15.20 4.42
C PHE A 249 -2.26 -15.65 3.15
N LYS A 250 -3.57 -15.87 3.25
CA LYS A 250 -4.49 -15.99 2.12
C LYS A 250 -5.73 -15.14 2.41
N GLY A 251 -6.09 -14.24 1.50
CA GLY A 251 -7.27 -13.39 1.62
C GLY A 251 -8.09 -13.40 0.33
N GLU A 252 -9.41 -13.29 0.48
CA GLU A 252 -10.37 -13.13 -0.61
C GLU A 252 -11.61 -12.39 -0.10
N GLU A 253 -12.19 -11.50 -0.91
CA GLU A 253 -13.35 -10.72 -0.50
C GLU A 253 -13.13 -10.04 0.86
N HIS A 254 -14.06 -10.19 1.81
CA HIS A 254 -13.98 -9.60 3.15
C HIS A 254 -13.24 -10.45 4.18
N GLU A 255 -12.69 -11.61 3.81
CA GLU A 255 -12.14 -12.55 4.78
C GLU A 255 -10.72 -13.03 4.41
N GLY A 256 -9.96 -13.42 5.43
CA GLY A 256 -8.66 -14.02 5.20
C GLY A 256 -8.22 -14.93 6.33
N THR A 257 -7.18 -15.69 6.05
CA THR A 257 -6.52 -16.56 7.01
C THR A 257 -5.05 -16.18 7.09
N LEU A 258 -4.62 -15.81 8.29
CA LEU A 258 -3.22 -15.58 8.63
C LEU A 258 -2.74 -16.72 9.51
N ILE A 259 -1.64 -17.35 9.10
CA ILE A 259 -1.00 -18.45 9.81
C ILE A 259 0.38 -17.98 10.27
N VAL A 260 0.65 -18.16 11.55
CA VAL A 260 1.90 -17.71 12.19
C VAL A 260 2.49 -18.87 12.99
N PRO A 261 3.79 -19.18 12.89
CA PRO A 261 4.39 -20.26 13.66
C PRO A 261 4.34 -19.98 15.17
N ILE A 262 4.06 -21.01 15.96
CA ILE A 262 4.21 -21.00 17.41
C ILE A 262 5.51 -21.72 17.75
N TYR A 263 6.39 -21.04 18.47
CA TYR A 263 7.69 -21.58 18.89
C TYR A 263 7.58 -22.11 20.32
N GLU A 264 7.72 -23.43 20.48
CA GLU A 264 7.79 -24.09 21.77
C GLU A 264 9.25 -24.37 22.09
N GLU A 265 9.91 -23.40 22.74
CA GLU A 265 11.35 -23.43 23.02
C GLU A 265 11.68 -22.64 24.28
N GLU A 266 12.94 -22.72 24.72
CA GLU A 266 13.46 -21.90 25.81
C GLU A 266 14.00 -20.58 25.27
N LEU A 267 13.44 -19.45 25.74
CA LEU A 267 13.90 -18.11 25.40
C LEU A 267 14.37 -17.33 26.63
N LYS A 268 15.11 -16.24 26.39
CA LYS A 268 15.71 -15.38 27.42
C LYS A 268 14.93 -14.08 27.57
N TYR A 269 14.59 -13.74 28.80
CA TYR A 269 14.11 -12.41 29.20
C TYR A 269 15.29 -11.61 29.77
N PHE A 270 15.68 -10.53 29.10
CA PHE A 270 16.82 -9.70 29.49
C PHE A 270 16.37 -8.54 30.37
N TYR A 271 16.97 -8.40 31.55
CA TYR A 271 16.64 -7.31 32.48
C TYR A 271 17.37 -6.02 32.08
N ALA A 272 16.60 -4.93 31.90
CA ALA A 272 17.17 -3.62 31.55
C ALA A 272 18.05 -3.04 32.67
N ASN A 273 17.72 -3.30 33.94
CA ASN A 273 18.46 -2.85 35.11
C ASN A 273 19.57 -3.84 35.53
N TYR A 274 20.35 -4.34 34.56
CA TYR A 274 21.39 -5.36 34.79
C TYR A 274 22.42 -5.00 35.88
N LYS A 275 22.61 -3.71 36.17
CA LYS A 275 23.50 -3.25 37.24
C LYS A 275 23.06 -3.72 38.63
N ASP A 276 21.79 -4.05 38.81
CA ASP A 276 21.24 -4.53 40.09
C ASP A 276 21.28 -6.06 40.23
N TYR A 277 21.91 -6.74 39.27
CA TYR A 277 21.99 -8.19 39.21
C TYR A 277 23.44 -8.68 39.26
N TYR A 278 23.61 -9.91 39.75
CA TYR A 278 24.77 -10.75 39.54
C TYR A 278 24.41 -11.87 38.56
N TYR A 279 25.35 -12.29 37.74
CA TYR A 279 25.22 -13.46 36.89
C TYR A 279 25.95 -14.64 37.54
N LEU A 280 25.33 -15.81 37.45
CA LEU A 280 25.88 -17.08 37.94
C LEU A 280 26.33 -17.89 36.73
N PRO A 281 27.64 -18.04 36.46
CA PRO A 281 28.12 -18.72 35.24
C PRO A 281 27.78 -20.21 35.17
N THR A 282 27.61 -20.88 36.31
CA THR A 282 27.33 -22.31 36.37
C THR A 282 25.86 -22.63 36.08
N GLU A 283 24.94 -21.73 36.45
CA GLU A 283 23.50 -21.97 36.49
C GLU A 283 22.69 -21.60 35.22
N ASP A 284 23.25 -21.26 34.07
CA ASP A 284 23.60 -19.90 33.77
C ASP A 284 22.39 -18.93 33.77
N THR A 285 22.36 -18.04 34.77
CA THR A 285 21.17 -17.22 35.11
C THR A 285 21.55 -15.97 35.90
N ALA A 286 20.68 -14.95 35.86
CA ALA A 286 20.87 -13.71 36.61
C ALA A 286 20.02 -13.69 37.90
N ILE A 287 20.63 -13.23 39.00
CA ILE A 287 19.98 -13.06 40.30
C ILE A 287 20.08 -11.62 40.78
N HIS A 288 19.00 -11.08 41.33
CA HIS A 288 19.00 -9.72 41.88
C HIS A 288 19.87 -9.64 43.13
N LYS A 289 20.56 -8.50 43.33
CA LYS A 289 21.48 -8.26 44.45
C LYS A 289 20.87 -8.52 45.83
N SER A 290 19.57 -8.30 45.99
CA SER A 290 18.86 -8.56 47.26
C SER A 290 18.80 -10.05 47.65
N ILE A 291 18.92 -10.96 46.68
CA ILE A 291 18.86 -12.42 46.89
C ILE A 291 20.27 -13.03 46.85
N ALA A 292 21.25 -12.29 46.33
CA ALA A 292 22.61 -12.77 46.18
C ALA A 292 23.34 -12.99 47.51
N SER A 293 22.79 -12.56 48.66
CA SER A 293 23.34 -12.88 49.99
C SER A 293 23.46 -14.38 50.25
N PHE A 294 22.69 -15.22 49.54
CA PHE A 294 22.70 -16.67 49.67
C PHE A 294 23.70 -17.38 48.73
N VAL A 295 24.49 -16.63 47.96
CA VAL A 295 25.46 -17.18 46.99
C VAL A 295 26.85 -16.61 47.28
N ASP A 296 27.84 -17.49 47.41
CA ASP A 296 29.22 -17.11 47.67
C ASP A 296 29.80 -16.25 46.54
N LYS A 297 30.67 -15.31 46.91
CA LYS A 297 31.22 -14.31 45.98
C LYS A 297 31.99 -14.92 44.80
N GLU A 298 32.54 -16.11 44.97
CA GLU A 298 33.37 -16.78 43.95
C GLU A 298 32.53 -17.39 42.81
N TYR A 299 31.22 -17.63 43.04
CA TYR A 299 30.30 -18.22 42.05
C TYR A 299 29.44 -17.19 41.33
N ARG A 300 29.69 -15.89 41.56
CA ARG A 300 28.90 -14.81 40.97
C ARG A 300 29.78 -13.72 40.37
N GLU A 301 29.38 -13.23 39.21
CA GLU A 301 30.02 -12.10 38.54
C GLU A 301 29.03 -10.93 38.38
N GLN A 302 29.52 -9.70 38.28
CA GLN A 302 28.65 -8.55 38.02
C GLN A 302 27.97 -8.74 36.67
N ALA A 303 26.63 -8.72 36.64
CA ALA A 303 25.90 -8.90 35.40
C ALA A 303 26.17 -7.72 34.44
N SER A 304 26.22 -8.06 33.17
CA SER A 304 26.26 -7.19 32.00
C SER A 304 24.93 -7.27 31.27
N ALA A 305 24.66 -6.35 30.35
CA ALA A 305 23.42 -6.38 29.58
C ALA A 305 23.22 -7.71 28.81
N SER A 306 24.30 -8.36 28.35
CA SER A 306 24.24 -9.58 27.55
C SER A 306 24.10 -10.88 28.33
N ASN A 307 24.41 -10.91 29.64
CA ASN A 307 24.25 -12.09 30.50
C ASN A 307 23.20 -11.88 31.62
N CYS A 308 22.61 -10.69 31.73
CA CYS A 308 21.55 -10.42 32.69
C CYS A 308 20.18 -10.88 32.18
N TYR A 309 19.91 -12.19 32.25
CA TYR A 309 18.63 -12.76 31.84
C TYR A 309 18.14 -13.91 32.73
N THR A 310 16.85 -14.21 32.61
CA THR A 310 16.27 -15.51 32.98
C THR A 310 15.82 -16.26 31.74
N ARG A 311 15.87 -17.59 31.83
CA ARG A 311 15.37 -18.49 30.79
C ARG A 311 13.95 -18.95 31.11
N LYS A 312 13.15 -19.14 30.07
CA LYS A 312 11.78 -19.65 30.21
C LYS A 312 11.43 -20.50 29.00
N PHE A 313 11.03 -21.75 29.25
CA PHE A 313 10.42 -22.61 28.24
C PHE A 313 8.91 -22.37 28.20
N SER A 314 8.39 -22.00 27.03
CA SER A 314 6.95 -21.71 26.84
C SER A 314 6.57 -21.78 25.37
N SER A 315 5.31 -21.46 25.06
CA SER A 315 4.85 -21.20 23.69
C SER A 315 4.99 -19.71 23.38
N TYR A 316 5.66 -19.39 22.29
CA TYR A 316 5.97 -18.02 21.88
C TYR A 316 5.45 -17.70 20.49
N LEU A 317 5.06 -16.44 20.29
CA LEU A 317 4.76 -15.86 18.98
C LEU A 317 5.84 -14.84 18.60
N PRO A 318 6.28 -14.80 17.34
CA PRO A 318 7.26 -13.84 16.88
C PRO A 318 6.67 -12.43 16.79
N GLN A 319 7.46 -11.41 17.06
CA GLN A 319 7.14 -10.02 16.79
C GLN A 319 8.39 -9.30 16.26
N TRP A 320 8.17 -8.23 15.49
CA TRP A 320 9.25 -7.45 14.84
C TRP A 320 9.29 -6.01 15.35
N GLU A 321 8.23 -5.60 16.04
CA GLU A 321 8.16 -4.43 16.89
C GLU A 321 7.58 -4.89 18.22
N ILE A 322 7.78 -4.11 19.29
CA ILE A 322 7.28 -4.47 20.62
C ILE A 322 5.78 -4.18 20.64
N LEU A 323 4.97 -5.22 20.41
CA LEU A 323 3.51 -5.16 20.51
C LEU A 323 3.02 -5.64 21.87
N ALA A 324 3.68 -6.67 22.41
CA ALA A 324 3.37 -7.24 23.72
C ALA A 324 4.65 -7.32 24.57
N GLU A 325 4.48 -6.97 25.84
CA GLU A 325 5.49 -7.10 26.89
C GLU A 325 5.03 -8.13 27.95
N PRO A 326 5.97 -8.83 28.60
CA PRO A 326 7.41 -8.81 28.34
C PRO A 326 7.76 -9.50 27.01
N PHE A 327 8.81 -9.02 26.35
CA PHE A 327 9.37 -9.68 25.16
C PHE A 327 10.59 -10.52 25.52
N PHE A 328 10.81 -11.58 24.73
CA PHE A 328 11.87 -12.55 24.88
C PHE A 328 12.73 -12.57 23.62
N LYS A 329 13.97 -13.04 23.76
CA LYS A 329 14.92 -13.22 22.65
C LYS A 329 15.65 -14.56 22.79
N ARG A 330 16.11 -15.12 21.68
CA ARG A 330 17.06 -16.26 21.72
C ARG A 330 18.41 -15.85 22.30
N ASP A 331 18.90 -14.67 21.90
CA ASP A 331 20.16 -14.09 22.35
C ASP A 331 20.09 -12.55 22.41
N TYR A 332 20.99 -11.94 23.17
CA TYR A 332 20.99 -10.49 23.42
C TYR A 332 21.00 -9.65 22.14
N LYS A 333 21.84 -10.05 21.18
CA LYS A 333 22.00 -9.40 19.88
C LYS A 333 20.94 -9.82 18.84
N SER A 334 20.04 -10.75 19.18
CA SER A 334 18.99 -11.16 18.26
C SER A 334 18.04 -10.00 17.98
N HIS A 335 17.70 -9.84 16.71
CA HIS A 335 16.68 -8.89 16.25
C HIS A 335 15.27 -9.45 16.34
N ASP A 336 15.13 -10.78 16.36
CA ASP A 336 13.84 -11.42 16.51
C ASP A 336 13.36 -11.29 17.96
N LEU A 337 12.15 -10.76 18.11
CA LEU A 337 11.48 -10.61 19.40
C LEU A 337 10.35 -11.63 19.48
N PHE A 338 10.01 -12.02 20.69
CA PHE A 338 8.93 -12.96 20.94
C PHE A 338 8.10 -12.50 22.12
N PHE A 339 6.82 -12.82 22.16
CA PHE A 339 6.01 -12.70 23.37
C PHE A 339 5.37 -14.04 23.70
N GLU A 340 5.15 -14.28 24.98
CA GLU A 340 4.62 -15.53 25.48
C GLU A 340 3.11 -15.66 25.24
N LEU A 341 2.64 -16.83 24.82
CA LEU A 341 1.21 -17.16 24.73
C LEU A 341 0.65 -17.61 26.10
N THR A 342 0.54 -16.68 27.04
CA THR A 342 -0.10 -16.93 28.35
C THR A 342 -1.61 -17.14 28.22
N ASP A 343 -2.26 -17.69 29.24
CA ASP A 343 -3.72 -17.86 29.24
C ASP A 343 -4.50 -16.54 29.25
N GLU A 344 -3.88 -15.46 29.72
CA GLU A 344 -4.42 -14.10 29.64
C GLU A 344 -4.35 -13.59 28.20
N ILE A 345 -3.19 -13.69 27.55
CA ILE A 345 -2.98 -13.29 26.15
C ILE A 345 -3.90 -14.06 25.21
N LYS A 346 -4.11 -15.36 25.44
CA LYS A 346 -5.07 -16.18 24.66
C LYS A 346 -6.51 -15.64 24.67
N LYS A 347 -6.88 -14.86 25.70
CA LYS A 347 -8.23 -14.27 25.84
C LYS A 347 -8.31 -12.85 25.29
N ASP A 348 -7.19 -12.22 24.95
CA ASP A 348 -7.14 -10.85 24.45
C ASP A 348 -7.41 -10.78 22.94
N ARG A 349 -8.67 -10.52 22.58
CA ARG A 349 -9.09 -10.39 21.19
C ARG A 349 -8.54 -9.14 20.51
N GLN A 350 -8.34 -8.07 21.26
CA GLN A 350 -7.85 -6.81 20.70
C GLN A 350 -6.39 -6.95 20.33
N LEU A 351 -5.60 -7.57 21.21
CA LEU A 351 -4.20 -7.91 20.94
C LEU A 351 -4.06 -8.74 19.67
N PHE A 352 -4.85 -9.80 19.47
CA PHE A 352 -4.74 -10.61 18.24
C PHE A 352 -5.14 -9.86 16.97
N SER A 353 -6.01 -8.86 17.08
CA SER A 353 -6.38 -8.01 15.94
C SER A 353 -5.24 -7.06 15.58
N SER A 354 -4.65 -6.39 16.58
CA SER A 354 -3.43 -5.57 16.40
C SER A 354 -2.24 -6.41 15.93
N TYR A 355 -2.11 -7.64 16.45
CA TYR A 355 -1.05 -8.56 16.07
C TYR A 355 -1.17 -9.00 14.62
N ALA A 356 -2.37 -9.35 14.16
CA ALA A 356 -2.57 -9.67 12.75
C ALA A 356 -2.26 -8.47 11.82
N SER A 357 -2.59 -7.23 12.22
CA SER A 357 -2.16 -6.02 11.50
C SER A 357 -0.65 -5.87 11.46
N HIS A 358 0.03 -6.09 12.58
CA HIS A 358 1.49 -6.05 12.67
C HIS A 358 2.14 -7.04 11.71
N ILE A 359 1.71 -8.30 11.77
CA ILE A 359 2.25 -9.36 10.91
C ILE A 359 2.02 -9.05 9.43
N LEU A 360 0.81 -8.63 9.04
CA LEU A 360 0.51 -8.30 7.65
C LEU A 360 1.38 -7.14 7.13
N ASN A 361 1.59 -6.08 7.92
CA ASN A 361 2.46 -4.97 7.53
C ASN A 361 3.92 -5.43 7.35
N ILE A 362 4.43 -6.27 8.25
CA ILE A 362 5.78 -6.84 8.14
C ILE A 362 5.90 -7.78 6.92
N MET A 363 4.83 -8.47 6.53
CA MET A 363 4.80 -9.31 5.32
C MET A 363 4.72 -8.48 4.02
N ALA A 364 4.10 -7.30 4.07
CA ALA A 364 3.92 -6.41 2.93
C ALA A 364 5.23 -5.73 2.50
N VAL A 365 6.01 -5.26 3.47
CA VAL A 365 7.31 -4.61 3.22
C VAL A 365 8.36 -5.71 3.00
N GLN A 366 8.47 -6.20 1.76
CA GLN A 366 9.64 -6.99 1.39
C GLN A 366 10.85 -6.06 1.26
N PRO A 367 12.02 -6.44 1.83
CA PRO A 367 13.24 -5.64 1.74
C PRO A 367 13.74 -5.44 0.31
#